data_AF-A0A839SIW5-F1
#
_entry.id   AF-A0A839SIW5-F1
#
_cell.length_a   1.000
_cell.length_b   1.000
_cell.length_c   1.000
_cell.angle_alpha   90.00
_cell.angle_beta   90.00
_cell.angle_gamma   90.00
#
_symmetry.space_group_name_H-M   'P 1'
#
loop_
_entity.id
_entity.type
_entity.pdbx_description
1 polymer ?
#
loop_
_entity_poly.entity_id
_entity_poly.type
_entity_poly.pdbx_seq_one_letter_code
_entity_poly.pdbx_strand_id
1 'polypeptide(L)'
;MIWQCFKLIFSHIEVFCVKYNCKSDGNKRYSRDVALVGGGSNPQPGEISLAHNGVLFLDELPEFKRSALEVMRQPLEERRVTISRAKFTVDYPSSFMLVASMNPCPCGYFNHPEKECVCPPGVVQKYLSKISGPLLDRIDLHVEVTPVNFNELASDRLAEKSELIRDRVIKAREIQAERFGSRPDLHANAQMSPQMVRDICKITPAGQNLLKKAMEKLGLSARAYDRILKVARTIADLAGSEEIQLEHLAEAIHFRSLDREGWAG
;
A
#
# COMPACT_ATOMS: atom_id res chain seq x y z
N MET A 1 -4.49 -14.52 5.34
CA MET A 1 -5.90 -14.04 5.43
C MET A 1 -6.08 -12.66 4.77
N ILE A 2 -5.09 -11.77 4.90
CA ILE A 2 -5.07 -10.47 4.21
C ILE A 2 -5.00 -10.60 2.68
N TRP A 3 -4.30 -11.61 2.15
CA TRP A 3 -4.21 -11.84 0.70
C TRP A 3 -5.56 -12.14 0.04
N GLN A 4 -6.49 -12.79 0.75
CA GLN A 4 -7.86 -13.00 0.31
C GLN A 4 -8.70 -11.71 0.36
N CYS A 5 -8.50 -10.88 1.39
CA CYS A 5 -9.05 -9.51 1.41
C CYS A 5 -8.52 -8.67 0.24
N PHE A 6 -7.23 -8.80 -0.11
CA PHE A 6 -6.64 -8.15 -1.27
C PHE A 6 -7.20 -8.71 -2.58
N LYS A 7 -7.34 -10.03 -2.74
CA LYS A 7 -8.03 -10.63 -3.89
C LYS A 7 -9.44 -10.09 -4.06
N LEU A 8 -10.14 -9.83 -2.96
CA LEU A 8 -11.44 -9.19 -3.01
C LEU A 8 -11.40 -7.72 -3.36
N ILE A 9 -10.48 -6.95 -2.76
CA ILE A 9 -10.23 -5.57 -3.15
C ILE A 9 -9.96 -5.54 -4.67
N PHE A 10 -9.08 -6.38 -5.21
CA PHE A 10 -8.83 -6.47 -6.65
C PHE A 10 -10.01 -7.00 -7.49
N SER A 11 -10.83 -7.92 -6.97
CA SER A 11 -12.02 -8.43 -7.69
C SER A 11 -13.26 -7.52 -7.58
N HIS A 12 -13.27 -6.57 -6.64
CA HIS A 12 -14.40 -5.67 -6.33
C HIS A 12 -13.96 -4.19 -6.24
N ILE A 13 -12.85 -3.78 -6.87
CA ILE A 13 -12.54 -2.36 -7.19
C ILE A 13 -13.55 -1.85 -8.25
N GLU A 14 -14.83 -1.87 -7.89
CA GLU A 14 -15.86 -0.97 -8.38
C GLU A 14 -16.41 -0.08 -7.26
N VAL A 15 -16.08 -0.39 -6.00
CA VAL A 15 -16.61 0.36 -4.85
C VAL A 15 -15.50 1.23 -4.27
N PHE A 16 -15.60 2.54 -4.52
CA PHE A 16 -14.70 3.61 -4.06
C PHE A 16 -13.32 3.72 -4.75
N CYS A 17 -13.30 3.56 -6.06
CA CYS A 17 -12.31 4.28 -6.87
C CYS A 17 -12.80 5.73 -7.03
N VAL A 18 -11.93 6.74 -6.89
CA VAL A 18 -12.17 8.03 -7.56
C VAL A 18 -12.02 7.77 -9.08
N LYS A 19 -12.99 7.06 -9.66
CA LYS A 19 -13.29 7.03 -11.08
C LYS A 19 -14.25 8.19 -11.31
N TYR A 20 -13.73 9.40 -11.53
CA TYR A 20 -14.56 10.39 -12.21
C TYR A 20 -14.70 9.97 -13.67
N ASN A 21 -15.91 9.51 -14.02
CA ASN A 21 -16.42 9.33 -15.38
C ASN A 21 -15.60 8.42 -16.31
N CYS A 22 -15.65 7.12 -16.07
CA CYS A 22 -15.51 6.15 -17.16
C CYS A 22 -16.87 6.07 -17.87
N LYS A 23 -17.18 7.03 -18.74
CA LYS A 23 -18.10 6.75 -19.85
C LYS A 23 -17.33 5.89 -20.84
N SER A 24 -17.90 4.73 -21.11
CA SER A 24 -17.61 3.86 -22.25
C SER A 24 -17.50 4.69 -23.53
N ASP A 25 -16.30 5.08 -23.91
CA ASP A 25 -15.90 5.46 -25.27
C ASP A 25 -14.38 5.64 -25.32
N GLY A 26 -13.69 4.62 -25.83
CA GLY A 26 -12.56 4.73 -26.77
C GLY A 26 -11.35 5.63 -26.49
N ASN A 27 -11.15 6.24 -25.32
CA ASN A 27 -9.99 7.12 -25.11
C ASN A 27 -9.49 7.10 -23.66
N LYS A 28 -8.51 6.23 -23.37
CA LYS A 28 -7.73 6.23 -22.13
C LYS A 28 -7.02 7.58 -21.98
N ARG A 29 -7.57 8.51 -21.19
CA ARG A 29 -6.83 9.71 -20.79
C ARG A 29 -5.86 9.33 -19.67
N TYR A 30 -4.61 9.07 -20.04
CA TYR A 30 -3.49 9.07 -19.10
C TYR A 30 -3.35 10.47 -18.51
N SER A 31 -3.66 10.63 -17.22
CA SER A 31 -3.41 11.87 -16.47
C SER A 31 -1.90 12.10 -16.42
N ARG A 32 -1.40 13.01 -17.26
CA ARG A 32 0.01 13.47 -17.24
C ARG A 32 0.25 14.23 -15.94
N ASP A 33 1.33 13.88 -15.23
CA ASP A 33 2.00 14.41 -14.01
C ASP A 33 1.47 15.66 -13.27
N VAL A 34 0.86 16.61 -13.96
CA VAL A 34 0.37 17.90 -13.45
C VAL A 34 -0.94 17.77 -12.66
N ALA A 35 -1.73 16.71 -12.88
CA ALA A 35 -3.01 16.52 -12.19
C ALA A 35 -2.87 15.94 -10.76
N LEU A 36 -1.76 15.28 -10.44
CA LEU A 36 -1.60 14.54 -9.18
C LEU A 36 -1.65 15.47 -7.95
N VAL A 37 -0.96 16.61 -8.03
CA VAL A 37 -0.83 17.58 -6.92
C VAL A 37 -1.82 18.74 -7.06
N GLY A 38 -2.36 18.96 -8.27
CA GLY A 38 -3.21 20.11 -8.59
C GLY A 38 -2.41 21.25 -9.20
N GLY A 39 -3.09 22.07 -10.03
CA GLY A 39 -2.44 23.09 -10.83
C GLY A 39 -3.35 24.27 -11.19
N GLY A 40 -2.72 25.36 -11.66
CA GLY A 40 -3.40 26.61 -12.03
C GLY A 40 -2.80 27.85 -11.36
N SER A 41 -3.18 29.02 -11.85
CA SER A 41 -2.90 30.33 -11.23
C SER A 41 -3.69 30.52 -9.93
N ASN A 42 -4.81 29.82 -9.79
CA ASN A 42 -5.56 29.60 -8.55
C ASN A 42 -5.20 28.20 -8.03
N PRO A 43 -4.93 27.98 -6.73
CA PRO A 43 -4.57 26.66 -6.23
C PRO A 43 -5.85 25.81 -6.27
N GLN A 44 -5.85 24.77 -7.08
CA GLN A 44 -6.93 23.79 -7.10
C GLN A 44 -6.44 22.47 -6.51
N PRO A 45 -7.31 21.73 -5.80
CA PRO A 45 -6.95 20.42 -5.29
C PRO A 45 -6.62 19.47 -6.46
N GLY A 46 -5.53 18.71 -6.33
CA GLY A 46 -5.19 17.63 -7.26
C GLY A 46 -5.83 16.30 -6.87
N GLU A 47 -5.53 15.25 -7.65
CA GLU A 47 -6.02 13.89 -7.43
C GLU A 47 -5.73 13.37 -6.00
N ILE A 48 -4.57 13.74 -5.43
CA ILE A 48 -4.20 13.38 -4.06
C ILE A 48 -5.21 13.93 -3.03
N SER A 49 -5.60 15.19 -3.20
CA SER A 49 -6.54 15.86 -2.29
C SER A 49 -7.97 15.41 -2.56
N LEU A 50 -8.32 15.15 -3.82
CA LEU A 50 -9.63 14.62 -4.20
C LEU A 50 -9.86 13.18 -3.69
N ALA A 51 -8.79 12.40 -3.52
CA ALA A 51 -8.84 11.07 -2.92
C ALA A 51 -8.95 11.07 -1.39
N HIS A 52 -9.12 12.23 -0.73
CA HIS A 52 -9.25 12.30 0.72
C HIS A 52 -10.41 11.42 1.22
N ASN A 53 -10.09 10.56 2.20
CA ASN A 53 -10.90 9.49 2.79
C ASN A 53 -11.35 8.40 1.80
N GLY A 54 -10.69 8.32 0.64
CA GLY A 54 -10.90 7.30 -0.38
C GLY A 54 -9.64 6.50 -0.70
N VAL A 55 -9.62 5.94 -1.90
CA VAL A 55 -8.51 5.16 -2.44
C VAL A 55 -7.89 5.90 -3.63
N LEU A 56 -6.58 6.11 -3.58
CA LEU A 56 -5.78 6.54 -4.71
C LEU A 56 -5.14 5.31 -5.36
N PHE A 57 -5.57 4.97 -6.57
CA PHE A 57 -5.02 3.86 -7.33
C PHE A 57 -4.04 4.36 -8.39
N LEU A 58 -2.80 3.87 -8.36
CA LEU A 58 -1.76 4.17 -9.35
C LEU A 58 -1.38 2.89 -10.10
N ASP A 59 -1.81 2.77 -11.35
CA ASP A 59 -1.43 1.66 -12.21
C ASP A 59 -0.06 1.93 -12.84
N GLU A 60 0.81 0.93 -12.89
CA GLU A 60 2.16 1.03 -13.48
C GLU A 60 3.00 2.14 -12.84
N LEU A 61 3.22 2.07 -11.51
CA LEU A 61 3.92 3.09 -10.72
C LEU A 61 5.24 3.61 -11.33
N PRO A 62 6.13 2.77 -11.92
CA PRO A 62 7.35 3.24 -12.57
C PRO A 62 7.12 4.07 -13.85
N GLU A 63 5.94 4.09 -14.44
CA GLU A 63 5.67 4.91 -15.64
C GLU A 63 5.47 6.40 -15.30
N PHE A 64 5.20 6.72 -14.04
CA PHE A 64 5.12 8.11 -13.58
C PHE A 64 6.49 8.78 -13.52
N LYS A 65 6.53 10.10 -13.76
CA LYS A 65 7.77 10.86 -13.58
C LYS A 65 8.20 10.81 -12.12
N ARG A 66 9.50 10.62 -11.90
CA ARG A 66 10.11 10.61 -10.56
C ARG A 66 9.72 11.84 -9.73
N SER A 67 9.68 13.02 -10.33
CA SER A 67 9.26 14.26 -9.65
C SER A 67 7.83 14.20 -9.12
N ALA A 68 6.91 13.53 -9.81
CA ALA A 68 5.52 13.37 -9.34
C ALA A 68 5.46 12.37 -8.17
N LEU A 69 6.21 11.27 -8.24
CA LEU A 69 6.31 10.28 -7.17
C LEU A 69 6.95 10.85 -5.90
N GLU A 70 7.97 11.70 -6.01
CA GLU A 70 8.60 12.33 -4.84
C GLU A 70 7.65 13.26 -4.07
N VAL A 71 6.67 13.87 -4.75
CA VAL A 71 5.65 14.70 -4.08
C VAL A 71 4.72 13.85 -3.22
N MET A 72 4.50 12.56 -3.56
CA MET A 72 3.63 11.66 -2.78
C MET A 72 4.10 11.42 -1.35
N ARG A 73 5.39 11.65 -1.07
CA ARG A 73 5.99 11.36 0.24
C ARG A 73 5.35 12.15 1.37
N GLN A 74 5.12 13.45 1.16
CA GLN A 74 4.49 14.32 2.16
C GLN A 74 3.03 13.88 2.44
N PRO A 75 2.13 13.74 1.44
CA PRO A 75 0.77 13.25 1.66
C PRO A 75 0.70 11.90 2.38
N LEU A 76 1.60 10.96 2.09
CA LEU A 76 1.63 9.64 2.74
C LEU A 76 2.04 9.69 4.22
N GLU A 77 2.74 10.75 4.65
CA GLU A 77 3.25 10.89 6.01
C GLU A 77 2.39 11.86 6.84
N GLU A 78 2.12 13.05 6.28
CA GLU A 78 1.41 14.15 6.95
C GLU A 78 -0.10 14.14 6.69
N ARG A 79 -0.59 13.36 5.71
CA ARG A 79 -2.00 13.36 5.26
C ARG A 79 -2.52 14.74 4.88
N ARG A 80 -1.62 15.61 4.44
CA ARG A 80 -1.92 16.95 3.94
C ARG A 80 -0.96 17.28 2.81
N VAL A 81 -1.41 18.15 1.91
CA VAL A 81 -0.60 18.70 0.83
C VAL A 81 -0.62 20.21 0.93
N THR A 82 0.56 20.81 1.02
CA THR A 82 0.73 22.26 1.04
C THR A 82 1.07 22.74 -0.38
N ILE A 83 0.17 23.53 -0.97
CA ILE A 83 0.38 24.15 -2.28
C ILE A 83 0.76 25.61 -2.06
N SER A 84 2.04 25.93 -2.25
CA SER A 84 2.54 27.31 -2.19
C SER A 84 2.69 27.92 -3.59
N ARG A 85 2.17 29.13 -3.78
CA ARG A 85 2.26 29.93 -5.02
C ARG A 85 2.57 31.38 -4.67
N ALA A 86 2.97 32.15 -5.69
CA ALA A 86 3.43 33.54 -5.53
C ALA A 86 2.49 34.47 -4.74
N LYS A 87 1.19 34.17 -4.66
CA LYS A 87 0.18 35.01 -3.97
C LYS A 87 -0.42 34.41 -2.70
N PHE A 88 -0.29 33.11 -2.46
CA PHE A 88 -0.90 32.43 -1.32
C PHE A 88 -0.32 31.02 -1.15
N THR A 89 -0.42 30.50 0.08
CA THR A 89 -0.15 29.11 0.43
C THR A 89 -1.44 28.51 0.97
N VAL A 90 -1.86 27.37 0.43
CA VAL A 90 -3.08 26.67 0.84
C VAL A 90 -2.75 25.24 1.21
N ASP A 91 -3.32 24.79 2.31
CA ASP A 91 -3.23 23.42 2.80
C ASP A 91 -4.49 22.63 2.45
N TYR A 92 -4.34 21.52 1.73
CA TYR A 92 -5.42 20.60 1.40
C TYR A 92 -5.28 19.27 2.17
N PRO A 93 -6.35 18.72 2.74
CA PRO A 93 -6.32 17.41 3.37
C PRO A 93 -6.10 16.31 2.31
N SER A 94 -5.39 15.24 2.70
CA SER A 94 -5.05 14.12 1.82
C SER A 94 -4.83 12.81 2.60
N SER A 95 -5.76 12.48 3.49
CA SER A 95 -5.80 11.15 4.13
C SER A 95 -6.41 10.13 3.17
N PHE A 96 -5.63 9.39 2.39
CA PHE A 96 -6.11 8.37 1.43
C PHE A 96 -5.40 7.03 1.63
N MET A 97 -6.01 5.95 1.14
CA MET A 97 -5.34 4.66 0.97
C MET A 97 -4.65 4.61 -0.39
N LEU A 98 -3.33 4.44 -0.43
CA LEU A 98 -2.60 4.22 -1.67
C LEU A 98 -2.65 2.75 -2.05
N VAL A 99 -3.07 2.47 -3.28
CA VAL A 99 -2.91 1.16 -3.92
C VAL A 99 -2.13 1.39 -5.21
N ALA A 100 -1.03 0.68 -5.39
CA ALA A 100 -0.20 0.81 -6.58
C ALA A 100 0.13 -0.56 -7.17
N SER A 101 0.19 -0.64 -8.49
CA SER A 101 0.69 -1.79 -9.23
C SER A 101 2.03 -1.44 -9.86
N MET A 102 2.88 -2.44 -10.08
CA MET A 102 4.06 -2.29 -10.92
C MET A 102 4.47 -3.62 -11.52
N ASN A 103 4.94 -3.59 -12.77
CA ASN A 103 5.62 -4.71 -13.38
C ASN A 103 7.06 -4.82 -12.83
N PRO A 104 7.69 -6.01 -12.85
CA PRO A 104 9.07 -6.18 -12.37
C PRO A 104 10.12 -5.69 -13.39
N CYS A 105 9.77 -5.61 -14.69
CA CYS A 105 10.55 -5.01 -15.78
C CYS A 105 9.58 -4.34 -16.77
N PRO A 106 10.07 -3.49 -17.71
CA PRO A 106 9.27 -3.03 -18.84
C PRO A 106 8.66 -4.16 -19.67
N CYS A 107 9.30 -5.33 -19.66
CA CYS A 107 8.88 -6.54 -20.38
C CYS A 107 7.83 -7.40 -19.66
N GLY A 108 7.57 -7.16 -18.38
CA GLY A 108 6.74 -8.02 -17.51
C GLY A 108 7.32 -9.39 -17.10
N TYR A 109 8.44 -9.86 -17.67
CA TYR A 109 8.94 -11.25 -17.49
C TYR A 109 10.17 -11.40 -16.58
N PHE A 110 10.59 -10.37 -15.85
CA PHE A 110 11.70 -10.51 -14.90
C PHE A 110 11.33 -11.46 -13.76
N ASN A 111 12.17 -12.48 -13.51
CA ASN A 111 11.92 -13.60 -12.60
C ASN A 111 10.65 -14.43 -12.89
N HIS A 112 10.13 -14.39 -14.12
CA HIS A 112 8.98 -15.21 -14.49
C HIS A 112 9.38 -16.70 -14.56
N PRO A 113 8.60 -17.63 -13.99
CA PRO A 113 8.98 -19.04 -13.88
C PRO A 113 9.13 -19.75 -15.24
N GLU A 114 8.34 -19.35 -16.23
CA GLU A 114 8.28 -20.00 -17.55
C GLU A 114 8.84 -19.17 -18.71
N LYS A 115 9.06 -17.87 -18.52
CA LYS A 115 9.39 -16.93 -19.59
C LYS A 115 10.66 -16.19 -19.26
N GLU A 116 11.61 -16.20 -20.18
CA GLU A 116 12.84 -15.44 -19.99
C GLU A 116 12.61 -13.95 -20.21
N CYS A 117 13.28 -13.15 -19.39
CA CYS A 117 13.31 -11.71 -19.51
C CYS A 117 14.22 -11.31 -20.70
N VAL A 118 13.66 -10.57 -21.66
CA VAL A 118 14.42 -10.04 -22.82
C VAL A 118 15.03 -8.66 -22.57
N CYS A 119 14.90 -8.11 -21.36
CA CYS A 119 15.46 -6.79 -21.07
C CYS A 119 17.00 -6.84 -21.04
N PRO A 120 17.67 -5.87 -21.67
CA PRO A 120 19.13 -5.74 -21.56
C PRO A 120 19.58 -5.54 -20.10
N PRO A 121 20.84 -5.90 -19.77
CA PRO A 121 21.40 -5.66 -18.44
C PRO A 121 21.26 -4.18 -18.02
N GLY A 122 20.92 -3.94 -16.75
CA GLY A 122 20.76 -2.59 -16.19
C GLY A 122 19.44 -1.88 -16.53
N VAL A 123 18.67 -2.31 -17.54
CA VAL A 123 17.36 -1.72 -17.85
C VAL A 123 16.36 -1.96 -16.73
N VAL A 124 16.38 -3.17 -16.15
CA VAL A 124 15.54 -3.52 -14.99
C VAL A 124 15.87 -2.61 -13.80
N GLN A 125 17.15 -2.48 -13.44
CA GLN A 125 17.58 -1.59 -12.36
C GLN A 125 17.16 -0.14 -12.60
N LYS A 126 17.34 0.37 -13.83
CA LYS A 126 16.94 1.72 -14.22
C LYS A 126 15.42 1.93 -14.14
N TYR A 127 14.64 0.90 -14.49
CA TYR A 127 13.18 0.95 -14.42
C TYR A 127 12.71 0.98 -12.96
N LEU A 128 13.26 0.13 -12.09
CA LEU A 128 12.90 0.05 -10.68
C LEU A 128 13.37 1.27 -9.87
N SER A 129 14.57 1.79 -10.17
CA SER A 129 15.13 3.00 -9.54
C SER A 129 14.37 4.30 -9.83
N LYS A 130 13.36 4.28 -10.73
CA LYS A 130 12.41 5.40 -10.85
C LYS A 130 11.61 5.60 -9.56
N ILE A 131 11.40 4.54 -8.79
CA ILE A 131 10.78 4.58 -7.47
C ILE A 131 11.90 4.71 -6.44
N SER A 132 11.82 5.72 -5.57
CA SER A 132 12.82 5.93 -4.55
C SER A 132 12.59 5.04 -3.32
N GLY A 133 13.68 4.57 -2.72
CA GLY A 133 13.63 3.83 -1.45
C GLY A 133 12.83 4.55 -0.36
N PRO A 134 13.01 5.88 -0.15
CA PRO A 134 12.18 6.63 0.81
C PRO A 134 10.68 6.60 0.51
N LEU A 135 10.25 6.47 -0.75
CA LEU A 135 8.83 6.32 -1.08
C LEU A 135 8.34 4.91 -0.75
N LEU A 136 9.11 3.87 -1.11
CA LEU A 136 8.78 2.47 -0.81
C LEU A 136 8.68 2.21 0.70
N ASP A 137 9.58 2.81 1.49
CA ASP A 137 9.58 2.71 2.96
C ASP A 137 8.30 3.32 3.60
N ARG A 138 7.54 4.12 2.84
CA ARG A 138 6.24 4.70 3.25
C ARG A 138 5.03 3.86 2.85
N ILE A 139 5.20 2.85 1.99
CA ILE A 139 4.13 1.91 1.62
C ILE A 139 4.08 0.84 2.69
N ASP A 140 2.90 0.54 3.24
CA ASP A 140 2.75 -0.37 4.38
C ASP A 140 2.95 -1.86 4.04
N LEU A 141 2.58 -2.24 2.82
CA LEU A 141 2.54 -3.63 2.34
C LEU A 141 3.12 -3.74 0.94
N HIS A 142 3.95 -4.75 0.73
CA HIS A 142 4.48 -5.11 -0.57
C HIS A 142 4.10 -6.57 -0.87
N VAL A 143 3.28 -6.77 -1.90
CA VAL A 143 2.77 -8.09 -2.26
C VAL A 143 3.26 -8.44 -3.66
N GLU A 144 4.07 -9.50 -3.74
CA GLU A 144 4.43 -10.10 -5.01
C GLU A 144 3.31 -11.05 -5.45
N VAL A 145 2.90 -10.92 -6.71
CA VAL A 145 1.89 -11.79 -7.32
C VAL A 145 2.59 -12.62 -8.38
N THR A 146 2.71 -13.91 -8.13
CA THR A 146 3.19 -14.86 -9.14
C THR A 146 2.05 -15.23 -10.09
N PRO A 147 2.37 -15.54 -11.36
CA PRO A 147 1.39 -16.08 -12.30
C PRO A 147 0.76 -17.36 -11.72
N VAL A 148 -0.56 -17.42 -11.77
CA VAL A 148 -1.32 -18.60 -11.34
C VAL A 148 -1.26 -19.65 -12.46
N ASN A 149 -0.95 -20.90 -12.12
CA ASN A 149 -0.91 -21.99 -13.10
C ASN A 149 -2.32 -22.24 -13.67
N PHE A 150 -2.42 -22.57 -14.96
CA PHE A 150 -3.69 -22.90 -15.61
C PHE A 150 -4.51 -23.97 -14.84
N ASN A 151 -3.85 -24.96 -14.25
CA ASN A 151 -4.51 -26.01 -13.46
C ASN A 151 -5.15 -25.49 -12.16
N GLU A 152 -4.61 -24.43 -11.57
CA GLU A 152 -5.25 -23.77 -10.41
C GLU A 152 -6.42 -22.89 -10.84
N LEU A 153 -6.31 -22.22 -11.99
CA LEU A 153 -7.41 -21.45 -12.60
C LEU A 153 -8.57 -22.35 -13.04
N ALA A 154 -8.28 -23.55 -13.52
CA ALA A 154 -9.25 -24.56 -13.92
C ALA A 154 -9.72 -25.45 -12.75
N SER A 155 -9.22 -25.22 -11.54
CA SER A 155 -9.65 -25.98 -10.37
C SER A 155 -11.03 -25.52 -9.91
N ASP A 156 -11.93 -26.47 -9.63
CA ASP A 156 -13.23 -26.22 -8.99
C ASP A 156 -13.12 -25.85 -7.50
N ARG A 157 -11.93 -25.41 -7.06
CA ARG A 157 -11.70 -25.06 -5.66
C ARG A 157 -12.49 -23.79 -5.35
N LEU A 158 -13.59 -23.95 -4.62
CA LEU A 158 -14.42 -22.84 -4.17
C LEU A 158 -13.57 -21.80 -3.43
N ALA A 159 -13.40 -20.64 -4.05
CA ALA A 159 -12.81 -19.49 -3.38
C ALA A 159 -13.72 -19.02 -2.23
N GLU A 160 -13.12 -18.45 -1.19
CA GLU A 160 -13.87 -17.79 -0.12
C GLU A 160 -14.75 -16.69 -0.73
N LYS A 161 -16.04 -16.67 -0.39
CA LYS A 161 -16.99 -15.70 -0.94
C LYS A 161 -16.69 -14.28 -0.45
N SER A 162 -16.95 -13.29 -1.31
CA SER A 162 -16.80 -11.86 -0.99
C SER A 162 -17.48 -11.43 0.30
N GLU A 163 -18.67 -11.97 0.53
CA GLU A 163 -19.51 -11.68 1.70
C GLU A 163 -18.81 -12.05 3.01
N LEU A 164 -18.22 -13.24 3.10
CA LEU A 164 -17.55 -13.72 4.31
C LEU A 164 -16.35 -12.84 4.68
N ILE A 165 -15.61 -12.40 3.68
CA ILE A 165 -14.44 -11.57 3.91
C ILE A 165 -14.86 -10.14 4.25
N ARG A 166 -15.92 -9.61 3.61
CA ARG A 166 -16.51 -8.32 3.98
C ARG A 166 -16.90 -8.32 5.45
N ASP A 167 -17.55 -9.37 5.93
CA ASP A 167 -17.95 -9.50 7.34
C ASP A 167 -16.73 -9.48 8.27
N ARG A 168 -15.65 -10.18 7.90
CA ARG A 168 -14.38 -10.16 8.64
C ARG A 168 -13.75 -8.76 8.69
N VAL A 169 -13.78 -8.04 7.56
CA VAL A 169 -13.26 -6.67 7.48
C VAL A 169 -14.11 -5.71 8.33
N ILE A 170 -15.44 -5.83 8.30
CA ILE A 170 -16.34 -5.00 9.11
C ILE A 170 -16.06 -5.20 10.60
N LYS A 171 -15.99 -6.45 11.06
CA LYS A 171 -15.65 -6.77 12.47
C LYS A 171 -14.32 -6.15 12.90
N ALA A 172 -13.29 -6.28 12.07
CA ALA A 172 -11.99 -5.66 12.34
C ALA A 172 -12.07 -4.12 12.41
N ARG A 173 -12.94 -3.50 11.61
CA ARG A 173 -13.19 -2.04 11.64
C ARG A 173 -13.94 -1.61 12.89
N GLU A 174 -14.91 -2.40 13.35
CA GLU A 174 -15.63 -2.15 14.61
C GLU A 174 -14.66 -2.19 15.80
N ILE A 175 -13.78 -3.19 15.87
CA ILE A 175 -12.72 -3.28 16.88
C ILE A 175 -11.83 -2.02 16.85
N GLN A 176 -11.45 -1.53 15.66
CA GLN A 176 -10.65 -0.32 15.53
C GLN A 176 -11.43 0.95 15.92
N ALA A 177 -12.71 1.03 15.57
CA ALA A 177 -13.58 2.14 15.93
C ALA A 177 -13.76 2.24 17.44
N GLU A 178 -13.94 1.11 18.13
CA GLU A 178 -13.99 1.06 19.59
C GLU A 178 -12.65 1.50 20.21
N ARG A 179 -11.54 0.93 19.72
CA ARG A 179 -10.18 1.27 20.17
C ARG A 179 -9.85 2.75 20.03
N PHE A 180 -10.33 3.40 18.98
CA PHE A 180 -10.07 4.81 18.68
C PHE A 180 -11.26 5.73 18.95
N GLY A 181 -12.33 5.26 19.61
CA GLY A 181 -13.60 6.00 19.71
C GLY A 181 -13.51 7.36 20.40
N SER A 182 -12.46 7.61 21.19
CA SER A 182 -12.17 8.90 21.82
C SER A 182 -11.41 9.89 20.91
N ARG A 183 -11.05 9.48 19.69
CA ARG A 183 -10.13 10.18 18.79
C ARG A 183 -10.75 10.35 17.40
N PRO A 184 -11.36 11.51 17.11
CA PRO A 184 -12.11 11.72 15.87
C PRO A 184 -11.25 11.71 14.60
N ASP A 185 -9.93 11.84 14.73
CA ASP A 185 -8.95 11.85 13.63
C ASP A 185 -8.39 10.46 13.28
N LEU A 186 -8.75 9.43 14.06
CA LEU A 186 -8.23 8.07 13.92
C LEU A 186 -9.34 7.07 13.64
N HIS A 187 -9.26 6.46 12.46
CA HIS A 187 -10.22 5.48 11.95
C HIS A 187 -9.57 4.12 11.64
N ALA A 188 -8.25 4.03 11.71
CA ALA A 188 -7.51 2.83 11.34
C ALA A 188 -6.17 2.67 12.07
N ASN A 189 -5.71 1.42 12.22
CA ASN A 189 -4.39 1.11 12.78
C ASN A 189 -3.23 1.75 11.99
N ALA A 190 -3.35 1.86 10.67
CA ALA A 190 -2.35 2.52 9.83
C ALA A 190 -2.08 3.96 10.30
N GLN A 191 -3.08 4.59 10.91
CA GLN A 191 -3.03 5.99 11.29
C GLN A 191 -2.33 6.27 12.62
N MET A 192 -1.97 5.23 13.37
CA MET A 192 -1.34 5.35 14.70
C MET A 192 -0.03 6.14 14.66
N SER A 193 0.19 7.01 15.64
CA SER A 193 1.49 7.67 15.86
C SER A 193 2.53 6.68 16.42
N PRO A 194 3.84 6.96 16.35
CA PRO A 194 4.86 6.07 16.91
C PRO A 194 4.66 5.78 18.40
N GLN A 195 4.17 6.76 19.17
CA GLN A 195 3.85 6.56 20.59
C GLN A 195 2.69 5.57 20.76
N MET A 196 1.61 5.73 19.98
CA MET A 196 0.50 4.79 20.01
C MET A 196 0.91 3.37 19.63
N VAL A 197 1.80 3.21 18.64
CA VAL A 197 2.28 1.88 18.24
C VAL A 197 2.95 1.20 19.42
N ARG A 198 3.79 1.93 20.19
CA ARG A 198 4.39 1.39 21.42
C ARG A 198 3.36 1.00 22.47
N ASP A 199 2.28 1.75 22.59
CA ASP A 199 1.27 1.54 23.64
C ASP A 199 0.25 0.44 23.28
N ILE A 200 -0.13 0.34 22.01
CA ILE A 200 -1.20 -0.54 21.52
C ILE A 200 -0.65 -1.85 20.93
N CYS A 201 0.46 -1.79 20.20
CA CYS A 201 1.04 -2.96 19.53
C CYS A 201 2.02 -3.68 20.46
N LYS A 202 1.53 -4.15 21.62
CA LYS A 202 2.32 -4.98 22.52
C LYS A 202 2.54 -6.36 21.89
N ILE A 203 3.79 -6.83 21.97
CA ILE A 203 4.22 -8.14 21.47
C ILE A 203 5.00 -8.86 22.58
N THR A 204 4.94 -10.19 22.57
CA THR A 204 5.65 -11.03 23.52
C THR A 204 7.18 -10.95 23.31
N PRO A 205 8.01 -11.36 24.30
CA PRO A 205 9.46 -11.45 24.11
C PRO A 205 9.86 -12.31 22.91
N ALA A 206 9.12 -13.38 22.64
CA ALA A 206 9.31 -14.20 21.44
C ALA A 206 9.05 -13.40 20.15
N GLY A 207 8.00 -12.57 20.13
CA GLY A 207 7.70 -11.69 19.00
C GLY A 207 8.77 -10.63 18.78
N GLN A 208 9.31 -10.05 19.86
CA GLN A 208 10.42 -9.10 19.78
C GLN A 208 11.67 -9.73 19.16
N ASN A 209 11.99 -10.97 19.56
CA ASN A 209 13.12 -11.70 19.00
C ASN A 209 12.91 -12.04 17.51
N LEU A 210 11.69 -12.46 17.13
CA LEU A 210 11.35 -12.70 15.72
C LEU A 210 11.54 -11.43 14.88
N LEU A 211 11.01 -10.30 15.36
CA LEU A 211 11.10 -9.02 14.65
C LEU A 211 12.54 -8.54 14.56
N LYS A 212 13.33 -8.65 15.63
CA LYS A 212 14.76 -8.32 15.64
C LYS A 212 15.52 -9.11 14.59
N LYS A 213 15.36 -10.44 14.56
CA LYS A 213 15.99 -11.31 13.56
C LYS A 213 15.57 -10.97 12.14
N ALA A 214 14.29 -10.64 11.94
CA ALA A 214 13.80 -10.23 10.64
C ALA A 214 14.44 -8.91 10.19
N MET A 215 14.55 -7.91 11.09
CA MET A 215 15.21 -6.64 10.78
C MET A 215 16.67 -6.82 10.40
N GLU A 216 17.44 -7.59 11.16
CA GLU A 216 18.86 -7.86 10.89
C GLU A 216 19.04 -8.61 9.56
N LYS A 217 18.20 -9.62 9.29
CA LYS A 217 18.30 -10.46 8.09
C LYS A 217 17.86 -9.73 6.81
N LEU A 218 16.87 -8.85 6.91
CA LEU A 218 16.25 -8.16 5.77
C LEU A 218 16.74 -6.72 5.60
N GLY A 219 17.61 -6.21 6.49
CA GLY A 219 18.12 -4.84 6.42
C GLY A 219 17.04 -3.76 6.66
N LEU A 220 16.00 -4.07 7.43
CA LEU A 220 14.83 -3.20 7.58
C LEU A 220 15.11 -1.95 8.43
N SER A 221 14.50 -0.84 8.02
CA SER A 221 14.58 0.44 8.73
C SER A 221 13.77 0.44 10.03
N ALA A 222 14.03 1.40 10.91
CA ALA A 222 13.18 1.63 12.09
C ALA A 222 11.74 2.02 11.72
N ARG A 223 11.50 2.55 10.52
CA ARG A 223 10.16 2.86 10.01
C ARG A 223 9.42 1.58 9.64
N ALA A 224 10.11 0.64 8.99
CA ALA A 224 9.59 -0.68 8.68
C ALA A 224 9.19 -1.45 9.95
N TYR A 225 9.92 -1.31 11.06
CA TYR A 225 9.54 -1.86 12.37
C TYR A 225 8.13 -1.41 12.80
N ASP A 226 7.88 -0.10 12.85
CA ASP A 226 6.57 0.44 13.25
C ASP A 226 5.47 0.02 12.27
N ARG A 227 5.76 -0.05 10.97
CA ARG A 227 4.78 -0.50 9.96
C ARG A 227 4.42 -1.97 10.13
N ILE A 228 5.40 -2.84 10.36
CA ILE A 228 5.15 -4.26 10.63
C ILE A 228 4.22 -4.42 11.83
N LEU A 229 4.43 -3.65 12.90
CA LEU A 229 3.54 -3.69 14.07
C LEU A 229 2.11 -3.23 13.76
N LYS A 230 1.94 -2.17 12.96
CA LYS A 230 0.61 -1.71 12.52
C LYS A 230 -0.10 -2.76 11.67
N VAL A 231 0.63 -3.41 10.76
CA VAL A 231 0.11 -4.50 9.92
C VAL A 231 -0.26 -5.70 10.78
N ALA A 232 0.62 -6.14 11.68
CA ALA A 232 0.37 -7.25 12.59
C ALA A 232 -0.85 -7.01 13.49
N ARG A 233 -1.04 -5.77 13.98
CA ARG A 233 -2.25 -5.37 14.72
C ARG A 233 -3.52 -5.49 13.86
N THR A 234 -3.43 -5.13 12.59
CA THR A 234 -4.56 -5.26 11.65
C THR A 234 -4.87 -6.72 11.33
N ILE A 235 -3.85 -7.57 11.21
CA ILE A 235 -4.02 -9.02 11.05
C ILE A 235 -4.69 -9.61 12.29
N ALA A 236 -4.24 -9.22 13.49
CA ALA A 236 -4.84 -9.64 14.74
C ALA A 236 -6.32 -9.23 14.83
N ASP A 237 -6.67 -8.01 14.42
CA ASP A 237 -8.07 -7.55 14.38
C ASP A 237 -8.93 -8.35 13.38
N LEU A 238 -8.37 -8.71 12.22
CA LEU A 238 -9.05 -9.57 11.25
C LEU A 238 -9.24 -11.00 11.78
N ALA A 239 -8.36 -11.47 12.66
CA ALA A 239 -8.48 -12.75 13.34
C ALA A 239 -9.39 -12.69 14.60
N GLY A 240 -9.83 -11.49 15.02
CA GLY A 240 -10.56 -11.29 16.27
C GLY A 240 -9.70 -11.50 17.52
N SER A 241 -8.38 -11.43 17.40
CA SER A 241 -7.43 -11.62 18.50
C SER A 241 -7.16 -10.31 19.23
N GLU A 242 -7.35 -10.28 20.55
CA GLU A 242 -7.04 -9.11 21.37
C GLU A 242 -5.55 -8.76 21.37
N GLU A 243 -4.68 -9.77 21.33
CA GLU A 243 -3.22 -9.60 21.34
C GLU A 243 -2.58 -9.89 19.97
N ILE A 244 -1.40 -9.32 19.73
CA ILE A 244 -0.60 -9.64 18.54
C ILE A 244 0.18 -10.94 18.80
N GLN A 245 -0.31 -12.03 18.24
CA GLN A 245 0.35 -13.33 18.25
C GLN A 245 1.51 -13.42 17.25
N LEU A 246 2.38 -14.43 17.44
CA LEU A 246 3.55 -14.65 16.58
C LEU A 246 3.20 -14.86 15.11
N GLU A 247 2.10 -15.55 14.82
CA GLU A 247 1.60 -15.78 13.47
C GLU A 247 1.21 -14.49 12.74
N HIS A 248 0.56 -13.54 13.45
CA HIS A 248 0.23 -12.23 12.88
C HIS A 248 1.48 -11.44 12.53
N LEU A 249 2.51 -11.53 13.37
CA LEU A 249 3.79 -10.87 13.15
C LEU A 249 4.56 -11.50 11.99
N ALA A 250 4.56 -12.83 11.89
CA ALA A 250 5.19 -13.56 10.80
C ALA A 250 4.53 -13.23 9.44
N GLU A 251 3.19 -13.18 9.38
CA GLU A 251 2.46 -12.78 8.18
C GLU A 251 2.75 -11.30 7.82
N ALA A 252 2.81 -10.40 8.80
CA ALA A 252 3.18 -9.00 8.57
C ALA A 252 4.61 -8.82 8.02
N ILE A 253 5.59 -9.57 8.56
CA ILE A 253 6.97 -9.58 8.06
C ILE A 253 7.01 -10.11 6.62
N HIS A 254 6.22 -11.14 6.31
CA HIS A 254 6.18 -11.70 4.96
C HIS A 254 5.73 -10.68 3.91
N PHE A 255 4.76 -9.83 4.23
CA PHE A 255 4.34 -8.71 3.36
C PHE A 255 5.39 -7.60 3.19
N ARG A 256 6.57 -7.73 3.80
CA ARG A 256 7.70 -6.80 3.65
C ARG A 256 8.89 -7.41 2.91
N SER A 257 8.74 -8.61 2.35
CA SER A 257 9.84 -9.31 1.68
C SER A 257 10.40 -8.61 0.43
N LEU A 258 9.75 -7.56 -0.07
CA LEU A 258 10.21 -6.75 -1.21
C LEU A 258 11.26 -5.68 -0.82
N ASP A 259 11.51 -5.42 0.46
CA ASP A 259 12.59 -4.53 0.91
C ASP A 259 14.00 -5.17 0.77
N ARG A 260 14.10 -6.27 0.02
CA ARG A 260 15.37 -6.96 -0.28
C ARG A 260 16.30 -6.05 -1.08
N GLU A 261 17.54 -5.91 -0.62
CA GLU A 261 18.65 -5.27 -1.34
C GLU A 261 18.93 -5.89 -2.74
N GLY A 262 18.31 -7.03 -3.09
CA GLY A 262 18.47 -7.71 -4.37
C GLY A 262 17.35 -7.48 -5.40
N TRP A 263 16.45 -6.51 -5.23
CA TRP A 263 15.39 -6.27 -6.23
C TRP A 263 15.94 -5.81 -7.59
N ALA A 264 17.10 -5.15 -7.58
CA ALA A 264 17.83 -4.73 -8.78
C ALA A 264 18.82 -5.81 -9.29
N GLY A 265 19.00 -6.92 -8.57
CA GLY A 265 20.13 -7.84 -8.74
C GLY A 265 21.26 -7.55 -7.76
#